data_AF-A0AAU1AQ65-F1
#
_entry.id   AF-A0AAU1AQ65-F1
#
_cell.length_a   1.000
_cell.length_b   1.000
_cell.length_c   1.000
_cell.angle_alpha   90.00
_cell.angle_beta   90.00
_cell.angle_gamma   90.00
#
_symmetry.space_group_name_H-M   'P 1'
#
loop_
_entity.id
_entity.type
_entity.pdbx_description
1 polymer ?
#
loop_
_entity_poly.entity_id
_entity_poly.type
_entity_poly.pdbx_seq_one_letter_code
_entity_poly.pdbx_strand_id
1 'polypeptide(L)' 'MKGDLLDHEYVIERDGTEVAAISKRWLTIRDTYAVRVTAGVDPLLIIGSVLALDLALARDKKKKDDDG' A
#
# COMPACT_ATOMS: atom_id res chain seq x y z
N MET A 1 -6.14 -8.16 0.06
CA MET A 1 -4.73 -7.80 0.32
C MET A 1 -4.11 -8.92 1.13
N LYS A 2 -3.11 -9.60 0.56
CA LYS A 2 -2.22 -10.53 1.27
C LYS A 2 -0.78 -10.04 1.06
N GLY A 3 0.04 -10.04 2.10
CA GLY A 3 1.42 -9.57 2.05
C GLY A 3 2.07 -9.59 3.43
N ASP A 4 3.37 -9.80 3.47
CA ASP A 4 4.17 -9.78 4.70
C ASP A 4 4.41 -8.32 5.10
N LEU A 5 3.88 -7.92 6.27
CA LEU A 5 3.75 -6.52 6.70
C LEU A 5 5.12 -5.82 6.89
N LEU A 6 6.20 -6.60 6.97
CA LEU A 6 7.56 -6.11 7.21
C LEU A 6 8.33 -5.82 5.92
N ASP A 7 8.07 -6.54 4.82
CA ASP A 7 8.77 -6.36 3.53
C ASP A 7 7.99 -5.52 2.50
N HIS A 8 6.90 -4.87 2.91
CA HIS A 8 6.25 -3.79 2.15
C HIS A 8 5.89 -4.09 0.68
N GLU A 9 5.72 -5.38 0.38
CA GLU A 9 5.17 -5.86 -0.86
C GLU A 9 3.71 -6.21 -0.63
N TYR A 10 2.82 -5.51 -1.33
CA TYR A 10 1.39 -5.74 -1.22
C TYR A 10 0.76 -5.85 -2.59
N VAL A 11 -0.23 -6.74 -2.67
CA VAL A 11 -1.02 -6.98 -3.87
C VAL A 11 -2.45 -6.49 -3.64
N ILE A 12 -2.97 -5.75 -4.62
CA ILE A 12 -4.39 -5.44 -4.71
C ILE A 12 -5.01 -6.49 -5.62
N GLU A 13 -6.02 -7.17 -5.08
CA GLU A 13 -6.80 -8.17 -5.79
C GLU A 13 -8.23 -7.69 -5.94
N ARG A 14 -8.84 -7.98 -7.09
CA ARG A 14 -10.27 -7.83 -7.34
C ARG A 14 -10.82 -9.18 -7.77
N ASP A 15 -11.82 -9.67 -7.05
CA ASP A 15 -12.44 -10.97 -7.33
C ASP A 15 -11.43 -12.13 -7.41
N GLY A 16 -10.40 -12.10 -6.55
CA GLY A 16 -9.32 -13.10 -6.53
C GLY A 16 -8.28 -12.95 -7.64
N THR A 17 -8.38 -11.92 -8.48
CA THR A 17 -7.41 -11.62 -9.55
C THR A 17 -6.54 -10.42 -9.16
N GLU A 18 -5.23 -10.55 -9.31
CA GLU A 18 -4.29 -9.46 -9.10
C GLU A 18 -4.50 -8.31 -10.11
N VAL A 19 -4.71 -7.11 -9.59
CA VAL A 19 -4.91 -5.88 -10.38
C VAL A 19 -3.78 -4.85 -10.20
N ALA A 20 -3.01 -4.96 -9.11
CA ALA A 20 -1.79 -4.18 -8.94
C ALA A 20 -0.85 -4.81 -7.91
N ALA A 21 0.45 -4.61 -8.13
CA ALA A 21 1.52 -4.92 -7.18
C ALA A 21 2.23 -3.64 -6.73
N ILE A 22 2.47 -3.54 -5.42
CA ILE A 22 3.10 -2.38 -4.78
C ILE A 22 4.33 -2.85 -4.03
N SER A 23 5.45 -2.16 -4.20
CA SER A 23 6.69 -2.36 -3.45
C SER A 23 7.16 -1.02 -2.89
N LYS A 24 7.38 -0.94 -1.57
CA LYS A 24 7.86 0.27 -0.88
C LYS A 24 9.20 -0.01 -0.22
N ARG A 25 10.22 0.81 -0.52
CA ARG A 25 11.53 0.75 0.16
C ARG A 25 11.56 1.70 1.35
N TRP A 26 11.84 1.17 2.54
CA TRP A 26 11.92 1.93 3.79
C TRP A 26 13.27 2.62 4.05
N LEU A 27 14.20 2.59 3.10
CA LEU A 27 15.58 3.09 3.29
C LEU A 27 15.80 4.55 2.88
N THR A 28 14.77 5.27 2.44
CA THR A 28 14.91 6.66 1.99
C THR A 28 13.95 7.58 2.73
N ILE A 29 14.43 8.79 3.08
CA ILE A 29 13.63 9.89 3.68
C ILE A 29 12.39 10.25 2.83
N ARG A 30 12.35 9.87 1.55
CA ARG A 30 11.15 9.88 0.71
C ARG A 30 10.54 8.48 0.67
N ASP A 31 9.27 8.37 1.04
CA ASP A 31 8.48 7.19 0.71
C ASP A 31 8.44 7.02 -0.81
N THR A 32 9.20 6.06 -1.33
CA THR A 32 9.22 5.73 -2.75
C THR A 32 8.42 4.45 -2.95
N TYR A 33 7.33 4.57 -3.69
CA TYR A 33 6.44 3.46 -4.04
C TYR A 33 6.67 3.09 -5.50
N ALA A 34 6.96 1.82 -5.77
CA ALA A 34 6.83 1.24 -7.09
C ALA A 34 5.44 0.61 -7.19
N VAL A 35 4.64 1.05 -8.16
CA VAL A 35 3.30 0.51 -8.40
C VAL A 35 3.25 -0.03 -9.82
N ARG A 36 2.93 -1.31 -9.95
CA ARG A 36 2.68 -1.97 -11.24
C ARG A 36 1.18 -2.21 -11.34
N VAL A 37 0.55 -1.67 -12.37
CA VAL A 37 -0.90 -1.77 -12.61
C VAL A 37 -1.14 -2.72 -13.78
N THR A 38 -2.07 -3.66 -13.62
CA THR A 38 -2.48 -4.56 -14.69
C THR A 38 -3.12 -3.77 -15.84
N ALA A 39 -2.88 -4.17 -17.08
CA ALA A 39 -3.46 -3.50 -18.25
C ALA A 39 -5.00 -3.46 -18.16
N GLY A 40 -5.59 -2.30 -18.49
CA GLY A 40 -7.04 -2.09 -18.42
C GLY A 40 -7.58 -1.71 -17.04
N VAL A 41 -6.73 -1.67 -16.01
CA VAL A 41 -7.08 -1.15 -14.68
C VAL A 41 -6.76 0.35 -14.61
N ASP A 42 -7.66 1.13 -14.00
CA ASP A 42 -7.45 2.56 -13.78
C ASP A 42 -6.32 2.80 -12.76
N PRO A 43 -5.19 3.41 -13.17
CA PRO A 43 -4.10 3.69 -12.26
C PRO A 43 -4.49 4.64 -11.11
N LEU A 44 -5.42 5.57 -11.32
CA LEU A 44 -5.83 6.51 -10.28
C LEU A 44 -6.57 5.80 -9.14
N LEU A 45 -7.39 4.80 -9.46
CA LEU A 45 -8.07 3.99 -8.47
C LEU A 45 -7.06 3.21 -7.61
N ILE A 46 -6.00 2.68 -8.23
CA ILE A 46 -4.92 1.98 -7.52
C ILE A 46 -4.18 2.94 -6.59
N ILE A 47 -3.75 4.10 -7.09
CA ILE A 47 -3.02 5.08 -6.27
C ILE A 47 -3.88 5.60 -5.12
N GLY A 48 -5.15 5.92 -5.37
CA GLY A 48 -6.08 6.33 -4.32
C GLY A 48 -6.24 5.27 -3.23
N SER A 49 -6.31 4.00 -3.61
CA SER A 49 -6.38 2.88 -2.67
C SER A 49 -5.10 2.75 -1.82
N VAL A 50 -3.94 2.91 -2.44
CA VAL A 50 -2.64 2.90 -1.74
C VAL A 50 -2.55 4.04 -0.73
N LEU A 51 -2.94 5.26 -1.10
CA LEU A 51 -2.93 6.42 -0.21
C LEU A 51 -3.92 6.28 0.95
N ALA A 52 -5.11 5.72 0.70
CA ALA A 52 -6.09 5.46 1.74
C ALA A 52 -5.56 4.46 2.78
N LEU A 53 -4.89 3.39 2.32
CA LEU A 53 -4.25 2.41 3.20
C LEU A 53 -3.11 3.06 4.02
N ASP A 54 -2.25 3.84 3.36
CA ASP A 54 -1.12 4.52 4.01
C ASP A 54 -1.60 5.48 5.11
N LEU A 55 -2.66 6.24 4.84
CA LEU A 55 -3.30 7.11 5.83
C LEU A 55 -3.90 6.33 7.01
N ALA A 56 -4.53 5.19 6.75
CA ALA A 56 -5.11 4.35 7.81
C ALA A 56 -4.02 3.77 8.73
N LEU A 57 -2.92 3.28 8.15
CA LEU A 57 -1.76 2.77 8.89
C LEU A 57 -1.08 3.87 9.71
N ALA A 58 -0.91 5.06 9.14
CA ALA A 58 -0.34 6.21 9.86
C ALA A 58 -1.19 6.62 11.08
N ARG A 59 -2.52 6.53 10.97
CA ARG A 59 -3.44 6.78 12.09
C ARG A 59 -3.37 5.71 13.18
N ASP A 60 -3.26 4.43 12.82
CA ASP A 60 -3.13 3.33 13.80
C ASP A 60 -1.85 3.49 14.62
N LYS A 61 -0.72 3.82 13.95
CA LYS A 61 0.55 4.07 14.62
C LYS A 61 0.46 5.22 15.63
N LYS A 62 -0.14 6.35 15.22
CA LYS A 62 -0.31 7.52 16.09
C LYS A 62 -1.18 7.24 17.32
N LYS A 63 -2.17 6.34 17.21
CA LYS A 63 -3.02 5.95 18.33
C LYS A 63 -2.26 5.07 19.35
N LYS A 64 -1.41 4.16 18.89
CA LYS A 64 -0.56 3.36 19.78
C LYS A 64 0.49 4.19 20.52
N ASP A 65 0.96 5.27 19.90
CA ASP A 65 1.92 6.18 20.53
C ASP A 65 1.28 7.12 21.60
N ASP A 66 -0.05 7.34 21.54
CA ASP A 66 -0.80 8.19 22.50
C ASP A 66 -1.36 7.39 23.70
N ASP A 67 -1.55 6.07 23.54
CA ASP A 67 -2.08 5.15 24.57
C ASP A 67 -0.97 4.40 25.36
N GLY A 68 0.32 4.68 25.10
CA GLY A 68 1.49 4.04 25.73
C GLY A 68 2.33 4.99 26.57
#